data_AF-A0A3N5RH45-F1
#
_entry.id   AF-A0A3N5RH45-F1
#
_cell.length_a   1.000
_cell.length_b   1.000
_cell.length_c   1.000
_cell.angle_alpha   90.00
_cell.angle_beta   90.00
_cell.angle_gamma   90.00
#
_symmetry.space_group_name_H-M   'P 1'
#
loop_
_entity.id
_entity.type
_entity.pdbx_description
1 polymer ?
#
loop_
_entity_poly.entity_id
_entity_poly.type
_entity_poly.pdbx_seq_one_letter_code
_entity_poly.pdbx_strand_id
1 'polypeptide(L)'
;MPSRLSILSFVVLVGSAASLPAAPPVDFQRDVQPILNEHCNACHGVDAVERKSGLRLDVRDSALKGGDSGAPAIVPGNVDEGELLRRILSTDAEELMPPPSHKN
;
A
#
# COMPACT_ATOMS: atom_id res chain seq x y z
N MET A 1 -13.52 37.21 -64.59
CA MET A 1 -13.47 37.19 -63.12
C MET A 1 -12.88 35.87 -62.66
N PRO A 2 -11.61 35.77 -62.21
CA PRO A 2 -11.10 34.55 -61.59
C PRO A 2 -11.24 34.64 -60.07
N SER A 3 -12.00 33.72 -59.49
CA SER A 3 -12.20 33.57 -58.06
C SER A 3 -10.90 33.11 -57.40
N ARG A 4 -10.40 33.86 -56.42
CA ARG A 4 -9.17 33.57 -55.69
C ARG A 4 -9.47 32.50 -54.65
N LEU A 5 -8.92 31.31 -54.87
CA LEU A 5 -9.01 30.17 -53.96
C LEU A 5 -8.14 30.45 -52.73
N SER A 6 -8.78 30.73 -51.59
CA SER A 6 -8.10 30.99 -50.32
C SER A 6 -7.74 29.66 -49.66
N ILE A 7 -6.45 29.34 -49.64
CA ILE A 7 -5.91 28.13 -48.99
C ILE A 7 -5.80 28.44 -47.49
N LEU A 8 -6.72 27.91 -46.68
CA LEU A 8 -6.58 27.91 -45.22
C LEU A 8 -5.47 26.94 -44.83
N SER A 9 -4.33 27.47 -44.40
CA SER A 9 -3.24 26.70 -43.81
C SER A 9 -3.66 26.17 -42.44
N PHE A 10 -3.89 24.87 -42.33
CA PHE A 10 -4.20 24.20 -41.06
C PHE A 10 -2.87 23.89 -40.37
N VAL A 11 -2.42 24.76 -39.46
CA VAL A 11 -1.25 24.50 -38.63
C VAL A 11 -1.62 23.44 -37.60
N VAL A 12 -1.21 22.19 -37.85
CA VAL A 12 -1.34 21.10 -36.88
C VAL A 12 -0.25 21.27 -35.82
N LEU A 13 -0.64 21.80 -34.66
CA LEU A 13 0.22 21.90 -33.49
C LEU A 13 0.37 20.48 -32.88
N VAL A 14 1.40 19.75 -33.28
CA VAL A 14 1.75 18.47 -32.67
C VAL A 14 2.32 18.75 -31.28
N GLY A 15 1.47 18.65 -30.25
CA GLY A 15 1.90 18.72 -28.86
C GLY A 15 2.79 17.53 -28.52
N SER A 16 4.04 17.78 -28.14
CA SER A 16 4.92 16.75 -27.59
C SER A 16 4.38 16.33 -26.21
N ALA A 17 3.91 15.08 -26.12
CA ALA A 17 3.58 14.47 -24.84
C ALA A 17 4.88 14.25 -24.05
N ALA A 18 5.17 15.11 -23.09
CA ALA A 18 6.25 14.90 -22.15
C ALA A 18 5.94 13.64 -21.32
N SER A 19 6.77 12.61 -21.44
CA SER A 19 6.68 11.43 -20.59
C SER A 19 7.14 11.80 -19.20
N LEU A 20 6.24 11.72 -18.22
CA LEU A 20 6.60 11.87 -16.82
C LEU A 20 7.50 10.70 -16.41
N PRO A 21 8.57 10.96 -15.64
CA PRO A 21 9.40 9.88 -15.11
C PRO A 21 8.56 8.98 -14.21
N ALA A 22 8.82 7.67 -14.27
CA ALA A 22 8.18 6.70 -13.39
C ALA A 22 8.49 7.05 -11.92
N ALA A 23 7.54 6.76 -11.04
CA ALA A 23 7.75 6.90 -9.60
C ALA A 23 8.96 6.05 -9.17
N PRO A 24 9.77 6.53 -8.20
CA PRO A 24 10.85 5.74 -7.66
C PRO A 24 10.34 4.44 -7.03
N PRO A 25 11.16 3.39 -6.98
CA PRO A 25 10.80 2.15 -6.31
C PRO A 25 10.53 2.39 -4.81
N VAL A 26 9.59 1.60 -4.29
CA VAL A 26 9.27 1.59 -2.85
C VAL A 26 10.49 1.10 -2.07
N ASP A 27 10.86 1.85 -1.05
CA ASP A 27 11.90 1.50 -0.09
C ASP A 27 11.27 1.16 1.25
N PHE A 28 11.61 -0.01 1.82
CA PHE A 28 10.96 -0.47 3.04
C PHE A 28 11.22 0.45 4.24
N GLN A 29 12.43 0.99 4.38
CA GLN A 29 12.79 1.82 5.54
C GLN A 29 12.19 3.22 5.45
N ARG A 30 12.16 3.80 4.25
CA ARG A 30 11.60 5.12 4.00
C ARG A 30 10.07 5.11 3.96
N ASP A 31 9.47 4.13 3.28
CA ASP A 31 8.06 4.19 2.90
C ASP A 31 7.16 3.28 3.75
N VAL A 32 7.65 2.11 4.19
CA VAL A 32 6.82 1.07 4.84
C VAL A 32 6.99 1.05 6.36
N GLN A 33 8.22 1.07 6.84
CA GLN A 33 8.53 0.96 8.26
C GLN A 33 7.88 2.08 9.11
N PRO A 34 7.83 3.35 8.68
CA PRO A 34 7.15 4.39 9.45
C PRO A 34 5.66 4.12 9.63
N ILE A 35 4.98 3.61 8.59
CA ILE A 35 3.56 3.26 8.63
C ILE A 35 3.32 2.13 9.64
N LEU A 36 4.15 1.08 9.60
CA LEU A 36 4.03 -0.03 10.56
C LEU A 36 4.30 0.43 11.99
N ASN A 37 5.28 1.31 12.20
CA ASN A 37 5.61 1.86 13.51
C ASN A 37 4.44 2.69 14.08
N GLU A 38 3.83 3.53 13.27
CA GLU A 38 2.74 4.40 13.69
C GLU A 38 1.44 3.64 13.92
N HIS A 39 1.10 2.70 13.03
CA HIS A 39 -0.23 2.10 12.99
C HIS A 39 -0.33 0.68 13.56
N CYS A 40 0.76 -0.08 13.57
CA CYS A 40 0.68 -1.54 13.79
C CYS A 40 1.51 -2.02 15.00
N ASN A 41 2.72 -1.48 15.18
CA ASN A 41 3.70 -2.05 16.09
C ASN A 41 3.40 -1.83 17.58
N ALA A 42 2.45 -0.94 17.92
CA ALA A 42 1.97 -0.82 19.29
C ALA A 42 1.37 -2.14 19.83
N CYS A 43 0.57 -2.84 19.00
CA CYS A 43 -0.06 -4.11 19.35
C CYS A 43 0.61 -5.34 18.70
N HIS A 44 1.38 -5.16 17.62
CA HIS A 44 2.01 -6.25 16.88
C HIS A 44 3.53 -6.08 16.73
N GLY A 45 4.17 -5.48 17.73
CA GLY A 45 5.61 -5.18 17.73
C GLY A 45 6.39 -5.80 18.90
N VAL A 46 7.49 -5.13 19.28
CA VAL A 46 8.51 -5.63 20.21
C VAL A 46 8.02 -5.84 21.64
N ASP A 47 7.02 -5.09 22.09
CA ASP A 47 6.50 -5.18 23.46
C ASP A 47 5.68 -6.47 23.62
N ALA A 48 6.09 -7.37 24.52
CA ALA A 48 5.40 -8.63 24.74
C ALA A 48 4.14 -8.53 25.59
N VAL A 49 4.01 -7.47 26.41
CA VAL A 49 2.84 -7.26 27.26
C VAL A 49 1.66 -6.74 26.43
N GLU A 50 1.94 -5.79 25.53
CA GLU A 50 0.93 -5.23 24.65
C GLU A 50 0.62 -6.11 23.43
N ARG A 51 1.50 -7.06 23.10
CA ARG A 51 1.39 -7.90 21.91
C ARG A 51 0.08 -8.68 21.85
N LYS A 52 -0.62 -8.54 20.73
CA LYS A 52 -1.83 -9.31 20.42
C LYS A 52 -1.53 -10.40 19.39
N SER A 53 -2.24 -11.52 19.53
CA SER A 53 -2.24 -12.64 18.58
C SER A 53 -0.85 -13.26 18.31
N GLY A 54 0.11 -13.08 19.23
CA GLY A 54 1.49 -13.55 19.04
C GLY A 54 2.23 -12.95 17.82
N LEU A 55 1.64 -11.97 17.13
CA LEU A 55 2.11 -11.47 15.85
C LEU A 55 3.19 -10.39 16.03
N ARG A 56 4.25 -10.49 15.22
CA ARG A 56 5.34 -9.49 15.12
C ARG A 56 5.45 -9.02 13.68
N LEU A 57 5.07 -7.78 13.41
CA LEU A 57 5.22 -7.12 12.10
C LEU A 57 6.56 -6.41 11.95
N ASP A 58 7.28 -6.19 13.06
CA ASP A 58 8.62 -5.63 13.11
C ASP A 58 9.72 -6.67 12.79
N VAL A 59 9.38 -7.96 12.79
CA VAL A 59 10.30 -9.06 12.46
C VAL A 59 9.82 -9.77 11.20
N ARG A 60 10.60 -9.70 10.12
CA ARG A 60 10.25 -10.25 8.81
C ARG A 60 9.77 -11.69 8.88
N ASP A 61 10.55 -12.59 9.46
CA ASP A 61 10.21 -14.02 9.47
C ASP A 61 8.93 -14.31 10.27
N SER A 62 8.65 -13.52 11.30
CA SER A 62 7.40 -13.65 12.04
C SER A 62 6.20 -13.11 11.26
N ALA A 63 6.35 -12.01 10.52
CA ALA A 63 5.30 -11.49 9.64
C ALA A 63 4.96 -12.47 8.51
N LEU A 64 5.97 -13.18 7.99
CA LEU A 64 5.79 -14.23 6.99
C LEU A 64 5.13 -15.49 7.58
N LYS A 65 5.38 -15.80 8.85
CA LYS A 65 4.74 -16.93 9.53
C LYS A 65 3.30 -16.62 9.95
N GLY A 66 3.04 -15.39 10.38
CA GLY A 66 1.79 -15.00 11.01
C GLY A 66 1.77 -15.26 12.53
N GLY A 67 0.59 -15.08 13.11
CA GLY A 67 0.33 -15.23 14.54
C GLY A 67 -0.68 -16.34 14.84
N ASP A 68 -1.52 -16.12 15.84
CA ASP A 68 -2.48 -17.10 16.35
C ASP A 68 -3.63 -17.40 15.36
N SER A 69 -3.75 -16.62 14.26
CA SER A 69 -4.68 -16.91 13.16
C SER A 69 -4.32 -18.18 12.38
N GLY A 70 -3.07 -18.66 12.50
CA GLY A 70 -2.58 -19.83 11.78
C GLY A 70 -2.28 -19.60 10.29
N ALA A 71 -2.45 -18.36 9.80
CA ALA A 71 -2.15 -17.96 8.43
C ALA A 71 -1.07 -16.86 8.38
N PRO A 72 -0.23 -16.81 7.32
CA PRO A 72 0.75 -15.75 7.11
C PRO A 72 0.12 -14.35 7.19
N ALA A 73 0.80 -13.41 7.85
CA ALA A 73 0.37 -12.01 7.78
C ALA A 73 0.71 -11.42 6.40
N ILE A 74 1.87 -11.77 5.85
CA ILE A 74 2.36 -11.29 4.56
C ILE A 74 2.85 -12.47 3.71
N VAL A 75 2.40 -12.53 2.45
CA VAL A 75 2.91 -13.47 1.44
C VAL A 75 3.65 -12.69 0.34
N PRO A 76 4.97 -12.86 0.18
CA PRO A 76 5.74 -12.11 -0.81
C PRO A 76 5.26 -12.42 -2.23
N GLY A 77 4.96 -11.37 -3.00
CA GLY A 77 4.50 -11.49 -4.39
C GLY A 77 3.01 -11.81 -4.55
N ASN A 78 2.28 -12.09 -3.48
CA ASN A 78 0.83 -12.27 -3.53
C ASN A 78 0.17 -11.62 -2.31
N VAL A 79 -0.30 -10.38 -2.47
CA VAL A 79 -0.90 -9.61 -1.37
C VAL A 79 -2.26 -10.14 -0.92
N ASP A 80 -2.96 -10.87 -1.79
CA ASP A 80 -4.32 -11.36 -1.54
C ASP A 80 -4.35 -12.59 -0.62
N GLU A 81 -3.23 -13.29 -0.49
CA GLU A 81 -3.08 -14.46 0.38
C GLU A 81 -2.64 -14.11 1.81
N GLY A 82 -2.32 -12.84 2.09
CA GLY A 82 -1.87 -12.38 3.40
C GLY A 82 -3.00 -11.86 4.29
N GLU A 83 -3.00 -12.24 5.57
CA GLU A 83 -3.98 -11.74 6.55
C GLU A 83 -3.89 -10.22 6.77
N LEU A 84 -2.72 -9.61 6.60
CA LEU A 84 -2.51 -8.18 6.88
C LEU A 84 -3.42 -7.32 5.99
N LEU A 85 -3.40 -7.55 4.67
CA LEU A 85 -4.23 -6.76 3.76
C LEU A 85 -5.72 -7.08 3.94
N ARG A 86 -6.06 -8.36 4.11
CA ARG A 86 -7.44 -8.80 4.36
C ARG A 86 -8.06 -8.09 5.56
N ARG A 87 -7.31 -7.98 6.67
CA ARG A 87 -7.79 -7.34 7.91
C ARG A 87 -7.84 -5.83 7.81
N ILE A 88 -6.93 -5.18 7.10
CA ILE A 88 -6.98 -3.73 6.86
C ILE A 88 -8.20 -3.35 6.01
N LEU A 89 -8.59 -4.20 5.07
CA LEU A 89 -9.72 -3.98 4.17
C LEU A 89 -11.03 -4.60 4.67
N SER A 90 -11.04 -5.25 5.83
CA SER A 90 -12.24 -5.93 6.33
C SER A 90 -13.36 -4.95 6.64
N THR A 91 -14.59 -5.33 6.34
CA THR A 91 -15.79 -4.59 6.76
C THR A 91 -16.37 -5.12 8.07
N ASP A 92 -15.83 -6.25 8.58
CA ASP A 92 -16.20 -6.79 9.88
C ASP A 92 -15.38 -6.11 10.97
N ALA A 93 -16.05 -5.45 11.92
CA ALA A 93 -15.42 -4.70 13.00
C ALA A 93 -14.58 -5.57 13.95
N GLU A 94 -14.88 -6.88 14.04
CA GLU A 94 -14.12 -7.82 14.88
C GLU A 94 -12.84 -8.31 14.19
N GLU A 95 -12.78 -8.22 12.86
CA GLU A 95 -11.60 -8.59 12.09
C GLU A 95 -10.75 -7.40 11.67
N LEU A 96 -11.36 -6.22 11.54
CA LEU A 96 -10.74 -5.00 11.04
C LEU A 96 -9.55 -4.60 11.92
N MET A 97 -8.43 -4.32 11.27
CA MET A 97 -7.22 -3.83 11.93
C MET A 97 -6.81 -2.46 11.38
N PRO A 98 -6.49 -1.48 12.24
CA PRO A 98 -6.62 -1.53 13.70
C PRO A 98 -8.09 -1.64 14.16
N PRO A 99 -8.35 -2.21 15.36
CA PRO A 99 -9.71 -2.30 15.89
C PRO A 99 -10.34 -0.90 16.04
N PRO A 100 -11.64 -0.71 15.75
CA PRO A 100 -12.27 0.63 15.79
C PRO A 100 -12.18 1.35 17.14
N SER A 101 -12.06 0.58 18.24
CA SER A 101 -11.90 1.10 19.61
C SER A 101 -10.49 1.60 19.91
N HIS A 102 -9.50 1.20 19.12
CA HIS A 102 -8.13 1.68 19.18
C HIS A 102 -7.88 2.62 18.00
N LYS A 103 -7.89 3.92 18.31
CA LYS A 103 -7.42 4.95 17.39
C LYS A 103 -6.07 5.44 17.91
N ASN A 104 -5.08 5.32 17.06
CA ASN A 104 -3.76 5.88 17.20
C ASN A 104 -3.87 7.41 17.12
#